data_AF-A0A2N0B8K7-F1
#
_entry.id   AF-A0A2N0B8K7-F1
#
_cell.length_a   1.000
_cell.length_b   1.000
_cell.length_c   1.000
_cell.angle_alpha   90.00
_cell.angle_beta   90.00
_cell.angle_gamma   90.00
#
_symmetry.space_group_name_H-M   'P 1'
#
loop_
_entity.id
_entity.type
_entity.pdbx_description
1 polymer ?
#
loop_
_entity_poly.entity_id
_entity_poly.type
_entity_poly.pdbx_seq_one_letter_code
_entity_poly.pdbx_strand_id
1 'polypeptide(L)' 'MAAWTGGSILLSLSLLHLYWVAGGVYGKNRAVPEWKGKPVFVPGKGSTLLVALLLFGASLFPIGRRG' A
#
# COMPACT_ATOMS: atom_id res chain seq x y z
N MET A 1 23.19 3.84 4.17
CA MET A 1 22.11 4.79 4.54
C MET A 1 20.80 4.49 3.79
N ALA A 2 20.83 4.25 2.47
CA ALA A 2 19.64 4.02 1.61
C ALA A 2 18.64 2.92 2.06
N ALA A 3 19.10 1.85 2.71
CA ALA A 3 18.22 0.74 3.11
C ALA A 3 17.15 1.13 4.16
N TRP A 4 17.44 2.10 5.02
CA TRP A 4 16.51 2.58 6.05
C TRP A 4 15.39 3.43 5.42
N THR A 5 15.75 4.30 4.48
CA THR A 5 14.80 5.13 3.74
C THR A 5 13.83 4.28 2.91
N GLY A 6 14.35 3.28 2.20
CA GLY A 6 13.51 2.33 1.44
C GLY A 6 12.54 1.56 2.34
N GLY A 7 13.02 1.03 3.47
CA GLY A 7 12.19 0.32 4.44
C GLY A 7 11.05 1.16 5.00
N SER A 8 11.32 2.41 5.40
CA SER A 8 10.31 3.34 5.95
C SER A 8 9.24 3.74 4.93
N ILE A 9 9.61 3.93 3.67
CA ILE A 9 8.67 4.22 2.58
C ILE A 9 7.75 3.01 2.36
N LEU A 10 8.32 1.81 2.22
CA LEU A 10 7.55 0.58 2.03
C LEU A 10 6.60 0.30 3.20
N LEU A 11 7.04 0.58 4.44
CA LEU A 11 6.24 0.43 5.64
C LEU A 11 5.07 1.43 5.67
N SER A 12 5.32 2.69 5.30
CA SER A 12 4.28 3.72 5.16
C SER A 12 3.25 3.35 4.10
N LEU A 13 3.70 2.84 2.94
CA LEU A 13 2.77 2.34 1.92
C LEU A 13 1.99 1.11 2.40
N SER A 14 2.61 0.18 3.14
CA SER A 14 1.91 -1.00 3.68
C SER A 14 0.77 -0.59 4.63
N LEU A 15 1.02 0.36 5.54
CA LEU A 15 0.00 0.93 6.43
C LEU A 15 -1.13 1.63 5.66
N LEU A 16 -0.80 2.38 4.60
CA LEU A 16 -1.80 3.01 3.74
C LEU A 16 -2.74 1.96 3.11
N HIS A 17 -2.19 0.83 2.66
CA HIS A 17 -2.98 -0.25 2.08
C HIS A 17 -3.85 -0.95 3.13
N LEU A 18 -3.35 -1.17 4.35
CA LEU A 18 -4.17 -1.68 5.46
C LEU A 18 -5.33 -0.73 5.81
N TYR A 19 -5.07 0.58 5.82
CA TYR A 19 -6.10 1.60 6.01
C TYR A 19 -7.19 1.53 4.92
N TRP A 20 -6.81 1.32 3.66
CA TRP A 20 -7.78 1.11 2.57
C TRP A 20 -8.58 -0.19 2.71
N VAL A 21 -7.97 -1.28 3.18
CA VAL A 21 -8.68 -2.54 3.48
C VAL A 21 -9.73 -2.32 4.58
N ALA A 22 -9.38 -1.54 5.61
CA ALA A 22 -10.28 -1.19 6.71
C ALA A 22 -11.45 -0.27 6.30
N GLY A 23 -11.50 0.20 5.06
CA GLY A 23 -12.56 1.09 4.54
C GLY A 23 -12.12 2.54 4.35
N GLY A 24 -10.84 2.83 4.50
CA GLY A 24 -10.26 4.14 4.24
C GLY A 24 -10.57 4.68 2.84
N VAL A 25 -10.85 5.98 2.78
CA VAL A 25 -11.18 6.72 1.54
C VAL A 25 -10.09 7.74 1.16
N TYR A 26 -9.15 8.00 2.07
CA TYR A 26 -8.05 8.95 1.87
C TYR A 26 -7.22 8.59 0.63
N GLY A 27 -7.12 9.48 -0.34
CA GLY A 27 -6.37 9.27 -1.59
C GLY A 27 -7.00 8.31 -2.60
N LYS A 28 -7.95 7.45 -2.18
CA LYS A 28 -8.63 6.48 -3.06
C LYS A 28 -9.38 7.19 -4.20
N ASN A 29 -10.05 8.31 -3.91
CA ASN A 29 -10.78 9.10 -4.93
C ASN A 29 -9.88 9.88 -5.89
N ARG A 30 -8.61 10.11 -5.54
CA ARG A 30 -7.62 10.75 -6.43
C ARG A 30 -6.85 9.74 -7.26
N ALA A 31 -6.65 8.53 -6.72
CA ALA A 31 -5.91 7.45 -7.37
C ALA A 31 -6.81 6.59 -8.28
N VAL A 32 -8.11 6.47 -7.96
CA VAL A 32 -9.09 5.79 -8.80
C VAL A 32 -9.71 6.83 -9.74
N PRO A 33 -9.45 6.76 -11.05
CA PRO A 33 -10.15 7.60 -12.00
C PRO A 33 -11.64 7.19 -12.02
N GLU A 34 -12.50 8.16 -11.76
CA GLU A 34 -13.94 8.04 -11.96
C GLU A 34 -14.26 8.32 -13.43
N TRP A 35 -15.01 7.44 -14.09
CA TRP A 35 -15.49 7.69 -15.46
C TRP A 35 -17.01 7.75 -15.42
N LYS A 36 -17.56 8.90 -15.80
CA LYS A 36 -19.01 9.17 -15.76
C LYS A 36 -19.66 8.92 -14.39
N GLY A 37 -19.00 9.32 -13.30
CA GLY A 37 -19.54 9.19 -11.94
C GLY A 37 -19.59 7.76 -11.40
N LYS A 38 -18.95 6.79 -12.08
CA LYS A 38 -18.77 5.42 -11.59
C LYS A 38 -17.29 5.12 -11.42
N PRO A 39 -16.87 4.52 -10.29
CA PRO A 39 -15.49 4.09 -10.11
C PRO A 39 -15.18 2.98 -11.11
N VAL A 40 -14.32 3.27 -12.09
CA VAL A 40 -13.93 2.30 -13.14
C VAL A 40 -13.06 1.19 -12.57
N PHE A 41 -12.36 1.52 -11.49
CA PHE A 41 -11.46 0.62 -10.79
C PHE A 41 -11.82 0.67 -9.32
N VAL A 42 -12.66 -0.23 -8.85
CA VAL A 42 -12.82 -0.44 -7.41
C VAL A 42 -11.67 -1.37 -7.01
N PRO A 43 -10.58 -0.88 -6.39
CA PRO A 43 -9.61 -1.78 -5.81
C PRO A 43 -10.35 -2.64 -4.79
N GLY A 44 -10.54 -3.92 -5.13
CA GLY A 44 -11.18 -4.87 -4.24
C GLY A 44 -10.34 -5.00 -2.98
N LYS A 45 -10.98 -5.16 -1.82
CA LYS A 45 -10.28 -5.31 -0.52
C LYS A 45 -9.17 -6.37 -0.59
N GLY A 46 -9.36 -7.43 -1.39
CA GLY A 46 -8.37 -8.48 -1.61
C GLY A 46 -7.09 -8.04 -2.32
N SER A 47 -7.16 -7.23 -3.38
CA SER A 47 -5.96 -6.78 -4.10
C SER A 47 -5.14 -5.79 -3.26
N THR A 48 -5.81 -4.93 -2.48
CA THR A 48 -5.15 -4.02 -1.56
C THR A 48 -4.45 -4.74 -0.41
N LEU A 49 -5.07 -5.79 0.13
CA LEU A 49 -4.47 -6.63 1.18
C LEU A 49 -3.24 -7.40 0.67
N LEU A 50 -3.31 -7.94 -0.56
CA LEU A 50 -2.18 -8.60 -1.20
C LEU A 50 -0.98 -7.65 -1.31
N VAL A 51 -1.19 -6.42 -1.80
CA VAL A 51 -0.13 -5.41 -1.91
C VAL A 51 0.41 -5.00 -0.53
N ALA A 52 -0.44 -4.88 0.49
CA ALA A 52 0.00 -4.60 1.86
C ALA A 52 0.97 -5.66 2.38
N LEU A 53 0.66 -6.95 2.16
CA LEU A 53 1.50 -8.09 2.55
C LEU A 53 2.82 -8.12 1.79
N LEU A 54 2.80 -7.89 0.47
CA LEU A 54 4.02 -7.83 -0.34
C LEU A 54 4.95 -6.70 0.11
N LEU A 55 4.40 -5.50 0.36
CA LEU A 55 5.17 -4.34 0.84
C LEU A 55 5.74 -4.58 2.24
N PHE A 56 4.99 -5.26 3.11
CA PHE A 56 5.47 -5.62 4.44
C PHE A 56 6.66 -6.60 4.37
N GLY A 57 6.55 -7.65 3.55
CA GLY A 57 7.67 -8.57 3.30
C GLY A 57 8.88 -7.89 2.64
N ALA A 58 8.63 -6.98 1.69
CA ALA A 58 9.68 -6.20 1.04
C ALA A 58 10.35 -5.19 1.98
N SER A 59 9.65 -4.69 2.99
CA SER A 59 10.22 -3.83 4.05
C SER A 59 11.14 -4.63 5.00
N LEU A 60 10.79 -5.89 5.27
CA LEU A 60 11.61 -6.79 6.08
C LEU A 60 12.91 -7.21 5.39
N PHE A 61 12.95 -7.27 4.06
CA PHE A 61 14.12 -7.72 3.31
C PHE A 61 15.40 -6.85 3.52
N PRO A 62 15.36 -5.51 3.42
CA PRO A 62 16.51 -4.66 3.72
C PRO A 62 16.81 -4.51 5.22
N ILE A 63 15.84 -4.76 6.11
CA ILE A 63 16.03 -4.78 7.57
C ILE A 63 16.72 -6.08 8.01
N GLY A 64 16.27 -7.23 7.51
CA GLY A 64 16.78 -8.56 7.85
C GLY A 64 18.17 -8.85 7.28
N ARG A 65 18.56 -8.22 6.15
CA ARG A 65 19.92 -8.34 5.60
C ARG A 65 21.04 -7.74 6.47
N ARG A 66 20.70 -7.10 7.60
CA ARG A 66 21.66 -6.60 8.60
C ARG A 66 21.73 -7.46 9.88
N GLY A 67 20.99 -8.57 9.93
CA GLY A 67 21.10 -9.57 11.02
C GLY A 67 22.29 -10.50 10.84
#